data_AF-A0A7K4LA05-F1
#
_entry.id   AF-A0A7K4LA05-F1
#
_cell.length_a   1.000
_cell.length_b   1.000
_cell.length_c   1.000
_cell.angle_alpha   90.00
_cell.angle_beta   90.00
_cell.angle_gamma   90.00
#
_symmetry.space_group_name_H-M   'P 1'
#
loop_
_entity.id
_entity.type
_entity.pdbx_description
1 polymer ?
#
loop_
_entity_poly.entity_id
_entity_poly.type
_entity_poly.pdbx_seq_one_letter_code
_entity_poly.pdbx_strand_id
1 'polypeptide(L)'
;DNPGSVQVWCPKGMKRLPKDITELDVVLAEFEKIAADYKQRVDSNTCRKAIDGFCSGFKDQITDLITEVQKLKNVKRRNAKVITDIKKKRQRLLQVSEELMGTEQQLKQLQREYAQLQERESSLRQATQFLIDLKELQQDCLDYREENPEEKVAYGTSSLPALLVESRRILGAEKHFKNINTRLEEALDVQRQKLSKKH
;
A
#
# COMPACT_ATOMS: atom_id res chain seq x y z
N ASP A 1 -43.21 50.83 12.13
CA ASP A 1 -43.15 49.52 12.81
C ASP A 1 -43.32 48.38 11.82
N ASN A 2 -42.24 47.65 11.54
CA ASN A 2 -42.25 46.46 10.68
C ASN A 2 -42.37 45.21 11.58
N PRO A 3 -43.46 44.44 11.53
CA PRO A 3 -43.68 43.33 12.44
C PRO A 3 -42.89 42.11 11.94
N GLY A 4 -41.64 41.96 12.37
CA GLY A 4 -40.89 40.74 12.07
C GLY A 4 -39.36 40.79 12.15
N SER A 5 -38.74 41.90 12.55
CA SER A 5 -37.29 41.92 12.76
C SER A 5 -36.94 41.39 14.15
N VAL A 6 -36.49 40.13 14.22
CA VAL A 6 -35.92 39.55 15.46
C VAL A 6 -34.59 40.24 15.76
N GLN A 7 -34.47 40.85 16.94
CA GLN A 7 -33.24 41.48 17.37
C GLN A 7 -32.27 40.40 17.84
N VAL A 8 -31.10 40.31 17.19
CA VAL A 8 -30.07 39.31 17.52
C VAL A 8 -28.97 39.98 18.32
N TRP A 9 -28.56 39.35 19.42
CA TRP A 9 -27.45 39.83 20.20
C TRP A 9 -26.14 39.66 19.42
N CYS A 10 -25.43 40.77 19.24
CA CYS A 10 -24.14 40.81 18.55
C CYS A 10 -23.15 41.60 19.42
N PRO A 11 -22.08 40.95 19.92
CA PRO A 11 -21.05 41.68 20.68
C PRO A 11 -20.38 42.73 19.80
N LYS A 12 -20.19 43.94 20.33
CA LYS A 12 -19.45 45.03 19.64
C LYS A 12 -18.06 44.51 19.25
N GLY A 13 -17.78 44.48 17.94
CA GLY A 13 -16.49 44.06 17.38
C GLY A 13 -16.41 42.63 16.82
N MET A 14 -17.44 41.79 17.00
CA MET A 14 -17.49 40.45 16.39
C MET A 14 -18.39 40.44 15.15
N LYS A 15 -17.79 40.33 13.95
CA LYS A 15 -18.52 40.02 12.72
C LYS A 15 -18.93 38.54 12.74
N ARG A 16 -20.18 38.26 13.10
CA ARG A 16 -20.74 36.90 13.06
C ARG A 16 -21.36 36.61 11.70
N LEU A 17 -21.10 35.41 11.19
CA LEU A 17 -21.81 34.92 10.01
C LEU A 17 -23.24 34.53 10.43
N PRO A 18 -24.25 34.67 9.55
CA PRO A 18 -25.63 34.26 9.86
C PRO A 18 -25.76 32.80 10.32
N LYS A 19 -24.85 31.93 9.85
CA LYS A 19 -24.80 30.50 10.21
C LYS A 19 -24.29 30.23 11.64
N ASP A 20 -23.75 31.25 12.30
CA ASP A 20 -23.17 31.17 13.65
C ASP A 20 -24.02 31.88 14.70
N ILE A 21 -25.19 32.41 14.29
CA ILE A 21 -26.25 32.88 15.17
C ILE A 21 -26.96 31.66 15.76
N THR A 22 -27.15 31.68 17.06
CA THR A 22 -27.78 30.62 17.85
C THR A 22 -29.03 31.15 18.56
N GLU A 23 -29.88 30.26 19.03
CA GLU A 23 -31.06 30.63 19.83
C GLU A 23 -30.68 31.42 21.08
N LEU A 24 -29.51 31.12 21.67
CA LEU A 24 -28.94 31.85 22.81
C LEU A 24 -28.69 33.33 22.50
N ASP A 25 -28.36 33.66 21.24
CA ASP A 25 -28.18 35.06 20.82
C ASP A 25 -29.51 35.83 20.75
N VAL A 26 -30.61 35.14 20.44
CA VAL A 26 -31.95 35.74 20.45
C VAL A 26 -32.45 35.88 21.89
N VAL A 27 -32.27 34.82 22.70
CA VAL A 27 -32.64 34.82 24.11
C VAL A 27 -31.91 35.93 24.87
N LEU A 28 -30.61 36.13 24.62
CA LEU A 28 -29.85 37.17 25.29
C LEU A 28 -30.31 38.58 24.89
N ALA A 29 -30.66 38.80 23.61
CA ALA A 29 -31.19 40.08 23.15
C ALA A 29 -32.55 40.41 23.77
N GLU A 30 -33.48 39.46 23.79
CA GLU A 30 -34.80 39.66 24.41
C GLU A 30 -34.69 39.79 25.94
N PHE A 31 -33.79 39.02 26.57
CA PHE A 31 -33.51 39.16 27.99
C PHE A 31 -32.99 40.57 28.33
N GLU A 32 -32.00 41.08 27.60
CA GLU A 32 -31.46 42.43 27.81
C GLU A 32 -32.55 43.51 27.67
N LYS A 33 -33.46 43.34 26.71
CA LYS A 33 -34.61 44.24 26.51
C LYS A 33 -35.60 44.19 27.67
N ILE A 34 -36.04 42.99 28.08
CA ILE A 34 -36.98 42.81 29.19
C ILE A 34 -36.37 43.31 30.50
N ALA A 35 -35.08 43.05 30.72
CA ALA A 35 -34.35 43.50 31.90
C ALA A 35 -34.27 45.03 31.97
N ALA A 36 -34.00 45.70 30.84
CA ALA A 36 -33.98 47.16 30.76
C ALA A 36 -35.37 47.77 31.05
N ASP A 37 -36.42 47.21 30.45
CA ASP A 37 -37.81 47.66 30.65
C ASP A 37 -38.25 47.47 32.11
N TYR A 38 -37.94 46.32 32.71
CA TYR A 38 -38.27 46.04 34.10
C TYR A 38 -37.52 46.98 35.05
N LYS A 39 -36.22 47.17 34.83
CA LYS A 39 -35.40 48.08 35.64
C LYS A 39 -35.92 49.53 35.60
N GLN A 40 -36.40 50.00 34.46
CA GLN A 40 -36.96 51.34 34.32
C GLN A 40 -38.23 51.54 35.15
N ARG A 41 -39.05 50.49 35.33
CA ARG A 41 -40.30 50.50 36.10
C ARG A 41 -40.11 50.36 37.61
N VAL A 42 -38.93 49.96 38.07
CA VAL A 42 -38.64 49.79 39.50
C VAL A 42 -38.17 51.12 40.08
N ASP A 43 -38.83 51.63 41.11
CA ASP A 43 -38.48 52.94 41.71
C ASP A 43 -37.31 52.88 42.71
N SER A 44 -37.08 51.70 43.31
CA SER A 44 -36.02 51.51 44.31
C SER A 44 -34.64 51.41 43.66
N ASN A 45 -33.75 52.34 44.01
CA ASN A 45 -32.35 52.32 43.55
C ASN A 45 -31.59 51.07 44.00
N THR A 46 -31.87 50.56 45.20
CA THR A 46 -31.27 49.33 45.72
C THR A 46 -31.70 48.12 44.89
N CYS A 47 -32.98 48.04 44.51
CA CYS A 47 -33.49 46.99 43.63
C CYS A 47 -32.92 47.09 42.22
N ARG A 48 -32.77 48.31 41.66
CA ARG A 48 -32.10 48.52 40.35
C ARG A 48 -30.68 47.98 40.33
N LYS A 49 -29.90 48.20 41.40
CA LYS A 49 -28.53 47.66 41.52
C LYS A 49 -28.50 46.14 41.63
N ALA A 50 -29.44 45.54 42.35
CA ALA A 50 -29.55 44.08 42.43
C ALA A 50 -29.90 43.45 41.07
N ILE A 51 -30.81 44.09 40.32
CA ILE A 51 -31.16 43.70 38.95
C ILE A 51 -29.94 43.80 38.04
N ASP A 52 -29.15 44.87 38.14
CA ASP A 52 -27.92 45.03 37.35
C ASP A 52 -26.92 43.90 37.60
N GLY A 53 -26.67 43.57 38.87
CA GLY A 53 -25.77 42.47 39.23
C GLY A 53 -26.25 41.11 38.73
N PHE A 54 -27.56 40.84 38.81
CA PHE A 54 -28.14 39.62 38.25
C PHE A 54 -28.01 39.59 36.72
N CYS A 55 -28.38 40.68 36.04
CA CYS A 55 -28.36 40.75 34.58
C CYS A 55 -26.95 40.66 34.02
N SER A 56 -25.94 41.26 34.69
CA SER A 56 -24.55 41.11 34.29
C SER A 56 -24.08 39.67 34.45
N GLY A 57 -24.35 39.03 35.59
CA GLY A 57 -23.97 37.64 35.81
C GLY A 57 -24.63 36.66 34.84
N PHE A 58 -25.92 36.86 34.54
CA PHE A 58 -26.63 36.05 33.55
C PHE A 58 -26.09 36.27 32.13
N LYS A 59 -25.84 37.53 31.75
CA LYS A 59 -25.25 37.89 30.46
C LYS A 59 -23.89 37.24 30.26
N ASP A 60 -23.03 37.28 31.27
CA ASP A 60 -21.69 36.69 31.21
C ASP A 60 -21.80 35.17 31.00
N GLN A 61 -22.66 34.48 31.76
CA GLN A 61 -22.88 33.04 31.61
C GLN A 61 -23.38 32.65 30.21
N ILE A 62 -24.37 33.37 29.67
CA ILE A 62 -24.90 33.07 28.32
C ILE A 62 -23.86 33.40 27.25
N THR A 63 -23.11 34.49 27.41
CA THR A 63 -22.02 34.85 26.49
C THR A 63 -20.95 33.77 26.46
N ASP A 64 -20.51 33.29 27.62
CA ASP A 64 -19.53 32.21 27.73
C ASP A 64 -20.05 30.94 27.04
N LEU A 65 -21.30 30.56 27.30
CA LEU A 65 -21.93 29.39 26.66
C LEU A 65 -21.96 29.52 25.13
N ILE A 66 -22.31 30.70 24.59
CA ILE A 66 -22.29 30.96 23.15
C ILE A 66 -20.88 30.76 22.59
N THR A 67 -19.84 31.28 23.27
CA THR A 67 -18.46 31.13 22.81
C THR A 67 -18.00 29.67 22.84
N GLU A 68 -18.36 28.89 23.85
CA GLU A 68 -18.02 27.48 23.96
C GLU A 68 -18.71 26.64 22.87
N VAL A 69 -19.99 26.92 22.57
CA VAL A 69 -20.70 26.27 21.46
C VAL A 69 -20.00 26.55 20.12
N GLN A 70 -19.55 27.78 19.89
CA GLN A 70 -18.80 28.14 18.69
C GLN A 70 -17.44 27.43 18.60
N LYS A 71 -16.69 27.37 19.71
CA LYS A 71 -15.43 26.60 19.80
C LYS A 71 -15.67 25.13 19.49
N LEU A 72 -16.68 24.51 20.09
CA LEU A 72 -17.04 23.11 19.87
C LEU A 72 -17.37 22.84 18.39
N LYS A 73 -18.15 23.72 17.75
CA LYS A 73 -18.49 23.62 16.32
C LYS A 73 -17.25 23.68 15.45
N ASN A 74 -16.31 24.57 15.76
CA ASN A 74 -15.04 24.70 15.03
C ASN A 74 -14.16 23.46 15.21
N VAL A 75 -14.06 22.92 16.42
CA VAL A 75 -13.33 21.68 16.70
C VAL A 75 -13.96 20.51 15.94
N LYS A 76 -15.30 20.36 15.95
CA LYS A 76 -16.00 19.32 15.18
C LYS A 76 -15.69 19.40 13.68
N ARG A 77 -15.70 20.60 13.09
CA ARG A 77 -15.33 20.82 11.68
C ARG A 77 -13.88 20.41 11.40
N ARG A 78 -12.93 20.80 12.26
CA ARG A 78 -11.52 20.41 12.13
C ARG A 78 -11.34 18.90 12.24
N ASN A 79 -12.03 18.25 13.19
CA ASN A 79 -11.97 16.80 13.35
C ASN A 79 -12.48 16.08 12.10
N ALA A 80 -13.62 16.51 11.53
CA ALA A 80 -14.14 15.94 10.29
C ALA A 80 -13.15 16.07 9.11
N LYS A 81 -12.44 17.20 9.01
CA LYS A 81 -11.38 17.40 8.02
C LYS A 81 -10.22 16.42 8.22
N VAL A 82 -9.72 16.30 9.45
CA VAL A 82 -8.64 15.36 9.80
C VAL A 82 -9.03 13.92 9.48
N ILE A 83 -10.25 13.49 9.83
CA ILE A 83 -10.75 12.14 9.50
C ILE A 83 -10.76 11.91 7.99
N THR A 84 -11.18 12.91 7.20
CA THR A 84 -11.20 12.82 5.74
C THR A 84 -9.79 12.71 5.17
N ASP A 85 -8.85 13.50 5.68
CA ASP A 85 -7.44 13.46 5.26
C ASP A 85 -6.78 12.13 5.65
N ILE A 86 -7.08 11.58 6.82
CA ILE A 86 -6.64 10.23 7.25
C ILE A 86 -7.17 9.17 6.28
N LYS A 87 -8.45 9.21 5.92
CA LYS A 87 -9.03 8.24 4.96
C LYS A 87 -8.32 8.31 3.61
N LYS A 88 -8.05 9.52 3.08
CA LYS A 88 -7.30 9.71 1.84
C LYS A 88 -5.88 9.15 1.92
N LYS A 89 -5.16 9.44 3.01
CA LYS A 89 -3.80 8.91 3.23
C LYS A 89 -3.79 7.38 3.34
N ARG A 90 -4.77 6.80 4.03
CA ARG A 90 -4.92 5.33 4.14
C ARG A 90 -5.18 4.68 2.78
N GLN A 91 -6.03 5.28 1.94
CA GLN A 91 -6.27 4.78 0.59
C GLN A 91 -5.01 4.80 -0.28
N ARG A 92 -4.25 5.91 -0.25
CA ARG A 92 -2.97 6.00 -0.97
C ARG A 92 -1.95 4.98 -0.47
N LEU A 93 -1.89 4.76 0.84
CA LEU A 93 -0.99 3.76 1.41
C LEU A 93 -1.31 2.35 0.87
N LEU A 94 -2.58 1.98 0.79
CA LEU A 94 -2.99 0.68 0.23
C LEU A 94 -2.58 0.53 -1.23
N GLN A 95 -2.79 1.57 -2.06
CA GLN A 95 -2.38 1.55 -3.47
C GLN A 95 -0.86 1.36 -3.62
N VAL A 96 -0.07 2.10 -2.85
CA VAL A 96 1.40 1.97 -2.87
C VAL A 96 1.85 0.59 -2.37
N SER A 97 1.18 0.02 -1.37
CA SER A 97 1.47 -1.34 -0.91
C SER A 97 1.16 -2.39 -1.97
N GLU A 98 0.07 -2.25 -2.73
CA GLU A 98 -0.25 -3.13 -3.85
C GLU A 98 0.79 -3.04 -4.98
N GLU A 99 1.20 -1.81 -5.35
CA GLU A 99 2.28 -1.58 -6.32
C GLU A 99 3.62 -2.19 -5.84
N LEU A 100 3.95 -2.04 -4.56
CA LEU A 100 5.16 -2.62 -3.97
C LEU A 100 5.14 -4.15 -4.05
N MET A 101 4.04 -4.79 -3.67
CA MET A 101 3.90 -6.25 -3.77
C MET A 101 4.07 -6.74 -5.22
N GLY A 102 3.52 -5.99 -6.19
CA GLY A 102 3.69 -6.30 -7.61
C GLY A 102 5.15 -6.22 -8.07
N THR A 103 5.86 -5.16 -7.68
CA THR A 103 7.27 -4.97 -8.05
C THR A 103 8.21 -5.96 -7.35
N GLU A 104 7.94 -6.32 -6.09
CA GLU A 104 8.69 -7.36 -5.37
C GLU A 104 8.57 -8.73 -6.05
N GLN A 105 7.37 -9.08 -6.55
CA GLN A 105 7.18 -10.32 -7.30
C GLN A 105 7.98 -10.34 -8.60
N GLN A 106 7.97 -9.22 -9.35
CA GLN A 106 8.76 -9.07 -10.58
C GLN A 106 10.26 -9.17 -10.29
N LEU A 107 10.74 -8.54 -9.22
CA LEU A 107 12.13 -8.62 -8.80
C LEU A 107 12.56 -10.06 -8.49
N LYS A 108 11.71 -10.81 -7.77
CA LYS A 108 11.97 -12.22 -7.44
C LYS A 108 12.01 -13.09 -8.68
N GLN A 109 11.17 -12.82 -9.68
CA GLN A 109 11.22 -13.51 -10.96
C GLN A 109 12.54 -13.22 -11.68
N LEU A 110 12.93 -11.95 -11.78
CA LEU A 110 14.15 -11.53 -12.46
C LEU A 110 15.41 -12.12 -11.80
N GLN A 111 15.44 -12.22 -10.47
CA GLN A 111 16.52 -12.87 -9.74
C GLN A 111 16.65 -14.37 -10.08
N ARG A 112 15.53 -15.08 -10.25
CA ARG A 112 15.55 -16.49 -10.67
C ARG A 112 16.06 -16.63 -12.10
N GLU A 113 15.60 -15.77 -13.00
CA GLU A 113 16.05 -15.77 -14.40
C GLU A 113 17.55 -15.49 -14.48
N TYR A 114 18.04 -14.53 -13.70
CA TYR A 114 19.47 -14.23 -13.59
C TYR A 114 20.28 -15.44 -13.11
N ALA A 115 19.84 -16.13 -12.06
CA ALA A 115 20.52 -17.32 -11.55
C ALA A 115 20.57 -18.45 -12.59
N GLN A 116 19.48 -18.65 -13.36
CA GLN A 116 19.45 -19.64 -14.44
C GLN A 116 20.41 -19.28 -15.59
N LEU A 117 20.51 -18.00 -15.95
CA LEU A 117 21.45 -17.55 -16.97
C LEU A 117 22.89 -17.73 -16.51
N GLN A 118 23.18 -17.44 -15.24
CA GLN A 118 24.51 -17.65 -14.66
C GLN A 118 24.91 -19.13 -14.66
N GLU A 119 23.98 -20.04 -14.34
CA GLU A 119 24.20 -21.48 -14.41
C GLU A 119 24.48 -21.93 -15.86
N ARG A 120 23.70 -21.45 -16.83
CA ARG A 120 23.91 -21.75 -18.26
C ARG A 120 25.25 -21.23 -18.75
N GLU A 121 25.64 -20.03 -18.35
CA GLU A 121 26.94 -19.46 -18.68
C GLU A 121 28.08 -20.33 -18.14
N SER A 122 27.99 -20.77 -16.89
CA SER A 122 28.98 -21.66 -16.29
C SER A 122 29.08 -23.01 -17.02
N SER A 123 27.94 -23.57 -17.41
CA SER A 123 27.86 -24.82 -18.17
C SER A 123 28.48 -24.66 -19.57
N LEU A 124 28.24 -23.53 -20.24
CA LEU A 124 28.85 -23.22 -21.53
C LEU A 124 30.36 -23.05 -21.41
N ARG A 125 30.85 -22.38 -20.37
CA ARG A 125 32.31 -22.28 -20.12
C ARG A 125 32.94 -23.66 -19.93
N GLN A 126 32.29 -24.55 -19.17
CA GLN A 126 32.75 -25.93 -19.00
C GLN A 126 32.74 -26.72 -20.32
N ALA A 127 31.69 -26.57 -21.13
CA ALA A 127 31.62 -27.22 -22.44
C ALA A 127 32.72 -26.72 -23.38
N THR A 128 33.01 -25.42 -23.39
CA THR A 128 34.13 -24.85 -24.16
C THR A 128 35.47 -25.41 -23.71
N GLN A 129 35.71 -25.50 -22.40
CA GLN A 129 36.95 -26.09 -21.87
C GLN A 129 37.08 -27.56 -22.29
N PHE A 130 36.02 -28.34 -22.14
CA PHE A 130 36.00 -29.74 -22.58
C PHE A 130 36.35 -29.90 -24.07
N LEU A 131 35.87 -29.01 -24.93
CA LEU A 131 36.21 -29.04 -26.36
C LEU A 131 37.67 -28.69 -26.64
N ILE A 132 38.27 -27.80 -25.84
CA ILE A 132 39.71 -27.49 -25.91
C ILE A 132 40.52 -28.73 -25.50
N ASP A 133 40.21 -29.31 -24.33
CA ASP A 133 40.88 -30.50 -23.82
C ASP A 133 40.78 -31.68 -24.82
N LEU A 134 39.62 -31.84 -25.46
CA LEU A 134 39.42 -32.88 -26.48
C LEU A 134 40.27 -32.64 -27.73
N LYS A 135 40.46 -31.38 -28.13
CA LYS A 135 41.30 -31.01 -29.27
C LYS A 135 42.77 -31.27 -28.97
N GLU A 136 43.22 -30.96 -27.76
CA GLU A 136 44.58 -31.26 -27.29
C GLU A 136 44.82 -32.77 -27.29
N LEU A 137 43.91 -33.55 -26.69
CA LEU A 137 44.00 -35.02 -26.69
C LEU A 137 44.02 -35.61 -28.10
N GLN A 138 43.23 -35.04 -29.03
CA GLN A 138 43.24 -35.47 -30.42
C GLN A 138 44.61 -35.23 -31.07
N GLN A 139 45.25 -34.09 -30.79
CA GLN A 139 46.58 -33.78 -31.30
C GLN A 139 47.61 -34.77 -30.75
N ASP A 140 47.60 -35.00 -29.43
CA ASP A 140 48.49 -35.98 -28.79
C ASP A 140 48.35 -37.39 -29.39
N CYS A 141 47.12 -37.80 -29.72
CA CYS A 141 46.85 -39.08 -30.37
C CYS A 141 47.40 -39.15 -31.81
N LEU A 142 47.35 -38.05 -32.55
CA LEU A 142 47.90 -37.98 -33.91
C LEU A 142 49.43 -38.04 -33.86
N ASP A 143 50.04 -37.26 -32.97
CA ASP A 143 51.49 -37.19 -32.78
C ASP A 143 52.05 -38.57 -32.37
N TYR A 144 51.40 -39.25 -31.40
CA TYR A 144 51.78 -40.62 -30.99
C TYR A 144 51.71 -41.64 -32.13
N ARG A 145 50.72 -41.50 -33.02
CA ARG A 145 50.53 -42.40 -34.16
C ARG A 145 51.60 -42.20 -35.23
N GLU A 146 52.03 -40.95 -35.45
CA GLU A 146 53.16 -40.67 -36.34
C GLU A 146 54.45 -41.30 -35.80
N GLU A 147 54.65 -41.27 -34.47
CA GLU A 147 55.78 -41.92 -33.81
C GLU A 147 55.71 -43.47 -33.83
N ASN A 148 54.51 -44.06 -33.90
CA ASN A 148 54.29 -45.52 -33.77
C ASN A 148 53.38 -46.10 -34.89
N PRO A 149 53.87 -46.18 -36.15
CA PRO A 149 53.03 -46.53 -37.31
C PRO A 149 52.64 -48.02 -37.42
N GLU A 150 53.40 -48.92 -36.81
CA GLU A 150 53.16 -50.39 -36.87
C GLU A 150 52.09 -50.85 -35.85
N GLU A 151 51.71 -50.00 -34.89
CA GLU A 151 50.82 -50.37 -33.79
C GLU A 151 49.35 -50.32 -34.21
N LYS A 152 48.63 -51.45 -34.09
CA LYS A 152 47.21 -51.53 -34.44
C LYS A 152 46.35 -50.87 -33.36
N VAL A 153 45.56 -49.87 -33.77
CA VAL A 153 44.60 -49.19 -32.90
C VAL A 153 43.50 -50.17 -32.45
N ALA A 154 43.44 -50.45 -31.15
CA ALA A 154 42.40 -51.25 -30.52
C ALA A 154 41.61 -50.39 -29.53
N TYR A 155 40.29 -50.34 -29.69
CA TYR A 155 39.40 -49.56 -28.81
C TYR A 155 38.79 -50.46 -27.73
N GLY A 156 39.12 -50.17 -26.47
CA GLY A 156 38.52 -50.84 -25.31
C GLY A 156 37.10 -50.34 -25.01
N THR A 157 36.41 -51.01 -24.09
CA THR A 157 35.07 -50.61 -23.61
C THR A 157 35.03 -49.27 -22.88
N SER A 158 36.17 -48.78 -22.39
CA SER A 158 36.36 -47.45 -21.80
C SER A 158 36.84 -46.39 -22.80
N SER A 159 36.94 -46.72 -24.10
CA SER A 159 37.36 -45.77 -25.11
C SER A 159 36.31 -44.68 -25.35
N LEU A 160 36.74 -43.50 -25.79
CA LEU A 160 35.84 -42.38 -26.08
C LEU A 160 34.69 -42.77 -27.03
N PRO A 161 34.91 -43.51 -28.14
CA PRO A 161 33.79 -43.96 -28.98
C PRO A 161 32.78 -44.84 -28.24
N ALA A 162 33.25 -45.74 -27.37
CA ALA A 162 32.37 -46.59 -26.56
C ALA A 162 31.57 -45.78 -25.54
N LEU A 163 32.22 -44.83 -24.85
CA LEU A 163 31.58 -43.93 -23.90
C LEU A 163 30.56 -43.00 -24.57
N LEU A 164 30.83 -42.52 -25.80
CA LEU A 164 29.89 -41.71 -26.58
C LEU A 164 28.63 -42.49 -27.00
N VAL A 165 28.78 -43.78 -27.31
CA VAL A 165 27.64 -44.65 -27.61
C VAL A 165 26.77 -44.88 -26.38
N GLU A 166 27.38 -45.11 -25.20
CA GLU A 166 26.63 -45.27 -23.96
C GLU A 166 25.97 -43.97 -23.48
N SER A 167 26.68 -42.83 -23.56
CA SER A 167 26.12 -41.53 -23.17
C SER A 167 24.91 -41.14 -24.01
N ARG A 168 24.90 -41.48 -25.31
CA ARG A 168 23.73 -41.30 -26.18
C ARG A 168 22.51 -42.07 -25.68
N ARG A 169 22.68 -43.29 -25.18
CA ARG A 169 21.57 -44.09 -24.62
C ARG A 169 21.02 -43.45 -23.35
N ILE A 170 21.90 -42.97 -22.47
CA ILE A 170 21.54 -42.28 -21.22
C ILE A 170 20.75 -40.99 -21.53
N LEU A 171 21.22 -40.16 -22.46
CA LEU A 171 20.52 -38.95 -22.91
C LEU A 171 19.14 -39.25 -23.49
N GLY A 172 19.00 -40.36 -24.22
CA GLY A 172 17.71 -40.85 -24.69
C GLY A 172 16.75 -41.15 -23.54
N ALA A 173 17.22 -41.86 -22.52
CA ALA A 173 16.42 -42.17 -21.33
C ALA A 173 16.03 -40.91 -20.55
N GLU A 174 16.96 -39.96 -20.35
CA GLU A 174 16.67 -38.67 -19.70
C GLU A 174 15.55 -37.91 -20.41
N LYS A 175 15.61 -37.83 -21.75
CA LYS A 175 14.58 -37.18 -22.56
C LYS A 175 13.20 -37.85 -22.38
N HIS A 176 13.17 -39.17 -22.28
CA HIS A 176 11.94 -39.91 -21.98
C HIS A 176 11.38 -39.54 -20.60
N PHE A 177 12.22 -39.49 -19.56
CA PHE A 177 11.78 -39.11 -18.22
C PHE A 177 11.27 -37.66 -18.16
N LYS A 178 11.95 -36.72 -18.82
CA LYS A 178 11.47 -35.33 -18.94
C LYS A 178 10.07 -35.26 -19.55
N ASN A 179 9.83 -35.98 -20.65
CA ASN A 179 8.54 -35.98 -21.32
C ASN A 179 7.42 -36.59 -20.44
N ILE A 180 7.72 -37.67 -19.71
CA ILE A 180 6.80 -38.24 -18.73
C ILE A 180 6.46 -37.22 -17.65
N ASN A 181 7.46 -36.53 -17.09
CA ASN A 181 7.25 -35.56 -16.03
C ASN A 181 6.39 -34.36 -16.48
N THR A 182 6.64 -33.82 -17.68
CA THR A 182 5.82 -32.74 -18.25
C THR A 182 4.35 -33.14 -18.39
N ARG A 183 4.07 -34.36 -18.89
CA ARG A 183 2.70 -34.88 -19.01
C ARG A 183 2.03 -35.06 -17.65
N LEU A 184 2.78 -35.43 -16.62
CA LEU A 184 2.27 -35.55 -15.25
C LEU A 184 1.92 -34.18 -14.65
N GLU A 185 2.77 -33.18 -14.87
CA GLU A 185 2.49 -31.79 -14.47
C GLU A 185 1.24 -31.25 -15.14
N GLU A 186 1.09 -31.44 -16.45
CA GLU A 186 -0.13 -31.07 -17.20
C GLU A 186 -1.39 -31.75 -16.62
N ALA A 187 -1.31 -33.05 -16.33
CA ALA A 187 -2.43 -33.79 -15.75
C ALA A 187 -2.82 -33.29 -14.35
N LEU A 188 -1.83 -32.93 -13.51
CA LEU A 188 -2.05 -32.37 -12.18
C LEU A 188 -2.71 -30.99 -12.25
N ASP A 189 -2.29 -30.14 -13.19
CA ASP A 189 -2.87 -28.82 -13.36
C ASP A 189 -4.33 -28.90 -13.85
N VAL A 190 -4.64 -29.84 -14.74
CA VAL A 190 -6.03 -30.13 -15.13
C VAL A 190 -6.87 -30.59 -13.93
N GLN A 191 -6.32 -31.43 -13.03
CA GLN A 191 -7.03 -31.83 -11.82
C GLN A 191 -7.27 -30.66 -10.86
N ARG A 192 -6.26 -29.80 -10.64
CA ARG A 192 -6.40 -28.61 -9.79
C ARG A 192 -7.47 -27.66 -10.30
N GLN A 193 -7.54 -27.43 -11.61
CA GLN A 193 -8.60 -26.63 -12.23
C GLN A 193 -9.99 -27.27 -12.11
N LYS A 194 -10.10 -28.61 -12.15
CA LYS A 194 -11.37 -29.30 -11.92
C LYS A 194 -11.85 -29.18 -10.48
N LEU A 195 -10.93 -29.22 -9.50
CA LEU A 195 -11.24 -29.04 -8.09
C LEU A 195 -11.67 -27.60 -7.76
N SER A 196 -11.01 -26.60 -8.37
CA SER A 196 -11.36 -25.19 -8.13
C SER A 196 -12.72 -24.78 -8.72
N LYS A 197 -13.27 -25.54 -9.68
CA LYS A 197 -14.60 -25.32 -10.27
C LYS A 197 -15.73 -26.01 -9.51
N LYS A 198 -15.42 -26.83 -8.50
CA LYS A 198 -16.38 -27.60 -7.70
C LYS A 198 -16.76 -26.95 -6.36
N HIS A 199 -16.12 -25.82 -6.02
CA HIS A 199 -16.43 -24.96 -4.88
C HIS A 199 -16.86 -23.58 -5.38
#